data_AF-A0A5B9YEF9-F1
#
_entry.id   AF-A0A5B9YEF9-F1
#
_cell.length_a   1.000
_cell.length_b   1.000
_cell.length_c   1.000
_cell.angle_alpha   90.00
_cell.angle_beta   90.00
_cell.angle_gamma   90.00
#
_symmetry.space_group_name_H-M   'P 1'
#
loop_
_entity.id
_entity.type
_entity.pdbx_description
1 polymer ?
#
loop_
_entity_poly.entity_id
_entity_poly.type
_entity_poly.pdbx_seq_one_letter_code
_entity_poly.pdbx_strand_id
1 'polypeptide(L)'
;MYDIIVIGAGPAGISSAIYATSRGKNVLIYEGLTLINGYISVNEKMETSISGVYAAGDICAKQVRQIATAVADGAIAGINASI
;
A
#
# COMPACT_ATOMS: atom_id res chain seq x y z
N MET A 1 -14.31 -1.11 -13.14
CA MET A 1 -12.95 -0.54 -12.97
C MET A 1 -13.00 0.36 -11.75
N TYR A 2 -12.06 0.24 -10.82
CA TYR A 2 -12.00 1.10 -9.63
C TYR A 2 -11.07 2.28 -9.89
N ASP A 3 -11.45 3.46 -9.39
CA ASP A 3 -10.64 4.67 -9.47
C ASP A 3 -9.63 4.74 -8.33
N ILE A 4 -10.02 4.25 -7.15
CA ILE A 4 -9.24 4.31 -5.92
C ILE A 4 -9.36 2.97 -5.19
N ILE A 5 -8.25 2.48 -4.66
CA ILE A 5 -8.23 1.35 -3.73
C ILE A 5 -7.79 1.88 -2.37
N VAL A 6 -8.60 1.64 -1.35
CA VAL A 6 -8.31 1.95 0.05
C VAL A 6 -7.92 0.66 0.76
N ILE A 7 -6.74 0.64 1.36
CA ILE A 7 -6.24 -0.51 2.09
C ILE A 7 -6.51 -0.32 3.58
N GLY A 8 -7.38 -1.14 4.16
CA GLY A 8 -7.82 -1.08 5.56
C GLY A 8 -9.20 -0.43 5.74
N ALA A 9 -10.09 -1.06 6.52
CA ALA A 9 -11.43 -0.53 6.84
C ALA A 9 -11.50 0.11 8.24
N GLY A 10 -10.38 0.61 8.76
CA GLY A 10 -10.37 1.44 9.96
C GLY A 10 -11.04 2.81 9.73
N PRO A 11 -11.15 3.65 10.79
CA PRO A 11 -11.79 4.96 10.69
C PRO A 11 -11.22 5.84 9.57
N ALA A 12 -9.90 5.85 9.40
CA ALA A 12 -9.23 6.59 8.33
C ALA A 12 -9.57 6.05 6.94
N GLY A 13 -9.57 4.72 6.77
CA GLY A 13 -9.88 4.05 5.51
C GLY A 13 -11.32 4.32 5.09
N ILE A 14 -12.28 4.07 5.99
CA ILE A 14 -13.70 4.34 5.74
C ILE A 14 -13.93 5.81 5.45
N SER A 15 -13.34 6.73 6.23
CA SER A 15 -13.48 8.17 5.97
C SER A 15 -12.97 8.55 4.59
N SER A 16 -11.77 8.08 4.22
CA SER A 16 -11.19 8.34 2.89
C SER A 16 -12.06 7.78 1.76
N ALA A 17 -12.63 6.58 1.94
CA ALA A 17 -13.50 5.95 0.96
C ALA A 17 -14.82 6.70 0.80
N ILE A 18 -15.45 7.13 1.90
CA ILE A 18 -16.67 7.95 1.87
C ILE A 18 -16.41 9.27 1.12
N TYR A 19 -15.32 9.97 1.45
CA TYR A 19 -14.98 11.22 0.77
C TYR A 19 -14.72 11.01 -0.72
N ALA A 20 -13.95 9.99 -1.10
CA ALA A 20 -13.72 9.64 -2.49
C ALA A 20 -15.02 9.30 -3.24
N THR A 21 -15.90 8.51 -2.62
CA THR A 21 -17.20 8.13 -3.19
C THR A 21 -18.13 9.33 -3.35
N SER A 22 -18.12 10.27 -2.39
CA SER A 22 -18.89 11.53 -2.48
C SER A 22 -18.47 12.42 -3.65
N ARG A 23 -17.25 12.23 -4.20
CA ARG A 23 -16.76 12.89 -5.41
C ARG A 23 -17.02 12.07 -6.68
N GLY A 24 -17.86 11.03 -6.60
CA GLY A 24 -18.24 10.17 -7.71
C GLY A 24 -17.15 9.18 -8.13
N LYS A 25 -16.20 8.83 -7.25
CA LYS A 25 -15.17 7.82 -7.53
C LYS A 25 -15.64 6.43 -7.14
N ASN A 26 -15.31 5.44 -7.97
CA ASN A 26 -15.52 4.03 -7.66
C ASN A 26 -14.38 3.55 -6.77
N VAL A 27 -14.68 3.34 -5.49
CA VAL A 27 -13.68 2.96 -4.48
C VAL A 27 -13.82 1.49 -4.11
N LEU A 28 -12.70 0.76 -4.08
CA LEU A 28 -12.62 -0.56 -3.46
C LEU A 28 -11.94 -0.42 -2.10
N ILE A 29 -12.59 -0.87 -1.03
CA ILE A 29 -11.93 -1.06 0.27
C ILE A 29 -11.46 -2.51 0.33
N TYR A 30 -10.19 -2.71 0.66
CA TYR A 30 -9.60 -4.03 0.76
C TYR A 30 -8.92 -4.24 2.12
N GLU A 31 -9.29 -5.32 2.79
CA GLU A 31 -8.69 -5.79 4.04
C GLU A 31 -8.11 -7.19 3.83
N GLY A 32 -6.84 -7.23 3.43
CA GLY A 32 -6.13 -8.51 3.26
C GLY A 32 -4.62 -8.38 3.20
N LEU A 33 -4.09 -7.18 3.48
CA LEU A 33 -2.65 -7.01 3.63
C LEU A 33 -2.20 -7.51 4.99
N THR A 34 -1.17 -8.34 4.99
CA THR A 34 -0.47 -8.71 6.22
C THR A 34 0.26 -7.48 6.76
N LEU A 35 -0.08 -7.09 7.98
CA LEU A 35 0.55 -5.97 8.65
C LEU A 35 1.43 -6.44 9.81
N ILE A 36 2.59 -5.82 9.96
CA ILE A 36 3.49 -5.97 11.11
C ILE A 36 3.53 -4.62 11.82
N ASN A 37 2.98 -4.55 13.03
CA ASN A 37 2.92 -3.34 13.85
C ASN A 37 2.31 -2.12 13.12
N GLY A 38 1.28 -2.35 12.29
CA GLY A 38 0.60 -1.31 11.52
C GLY A 38 1.29 -0.91 10.21
N TYR A 39 2.39 -1.57 9.84
CA TYR A 39 3.09 -1.37 8.57
C TYR A 39 2.87 -2.55 7.64
N ILE A 40 2.90 -2.32 6.32
CA ILE A 40 2.73 -3.36 5.32
C ILE A 40 3.93 -4.31 5.37
N SER A 41 3.67 -5.60 5.57
CA SER A 41 4.68 -6.63 5.42
C SER A 41 4.99 -6.82 3.94
N VAL A 42 6.27 -6.75 3.59
CA VAL A 42 6.74 -6.97 2.22
C VAL A 42 7.90 -7.96 2.21
N ASN A 43 8.09 -8.64 1.09
CA ASN A 43 9.27 -9.47 0.86
C ASN A 43 10.45 -8.64 0.31
N GLU A 44 11.56 -9.30 -0.03
CA GLU A 44 12.77 -8.64 -0.58
C GLU A 44 12.52 -7.91 -1.92
N LYS A 45 11.47 -8.29 -2.65
CA LYS A 45 11.05 -7.65 -3.90
C LYS A 45 10.06 -6.51 -3.69
N MET A 46 9.76 -6.15 -2.44
CA MET A 46 8.73 -5.19 -2.05
C MET A 46 7.28 -5.64 -2.36
N GLU A 47 7.09 -6.94 -2.62
CA GLU A 47 5.76 -7.51 -2.87
C GLU A 47 5.04 -7.73 -1.55
N THR A 48 3.75 -7.42 -1.53
CA THR A 48 2.87 -7.59 -0.37
C THR A 48 2.33 -9.03 -0.29
N SER A 49 1.44 -9.29 0.67
CA SER A 49 0.72 -10.57 0.75
C SER A 49 -0.23 -10.82 -0.44
N ILE A 50 -0.53 -9.80 -1.24
CA ILE A 50 -1.31 -9.91 -2.47
C ILE A 50 -0.34 -9.95 -3.64
N SER A 51 -0.42 -11.02 -4.42
CA SER A 51 0.46 -11.18 -5.58
C SER A 51 0.23 -10.08 -6.61
N GLY A 52 1.32 -9.51 -7.12
CA GLY A 52 1.30 -8.40 -8.06
C GLY A 52 1.02 -7.03 -7.43
N VAL A 53 0.83 -6.95 -6.11
CA VAL A 53 0.73 -5.67 -5.38
C VAL A 53 2.03 -5.44 -4.61
N TYR A 54 2.65 -4.30 -4.86
CA TYR A 54 3.91 -3.90 -4.25
C TYR A 54 3.73 -2.65 -3.39
N ALA A 55 4.48 -2.56 -2.29
CA ALA A 55 4.48 -1.41 -1.40
C ALA A 55 5.92 -0.95 -1.16
N ALA A 56 6.14 0.35 -1.14
CA ALA A 56 7.46 0.94 -0.91
C ALA A 56 7.37 2.16 0.02
N GLY A 57 8.47 2.50 0.67
CA GLY A 57 8.55 3.67 1.53
C GLY A 57 8.19 3.38 2.99
N ASP A 58 7.88 4.41 3.75
CA ASP A 58 7.74 4.31 5.21
C ASP A 58 6.49 3.55 5.66
N ILE A 59 5.58 3.27 4.72
CA ILE A 59 4.43 2.41 4.94
C ILE A 59 4.82 0.93 5.12
N CYS A 60 6.03 0.53 4.70
CA CYS A 60 6.54 -0.83 4.82
C CYS A 60 7.16 -1.11 6.19
N ALA A 61 7.05 -2.35 6.65
CA ALA A 61 7.66 -2.81 7.90
C ALA A 61 9.19 -2.91 7.75
N LYS A 62 9.93 -1.95 8.31
CA LYS A 62 11.40 -1.90 8.25
C LYS A 62 12.03 -1.23 9.45
N GLN A 63 13.32 -1.48 9.63
CA GLN A 63 14.11 -0.93 10.74
C GLN A 63 14.37 0.58 10.58
N VAL A 64 14.61 1.06 9.35
CA VAL A 64 14.97 2.45 9.06
C VAL A 64 13.99 3.09 8.08
N ARG A 65 13.31 4.15 8.53
CA ARG A 65 12.31 4.93 7.78
C ARG A 65 12.87 6.31 7.43
N GLN A 66 13.63 6.37 6.35
CA GLN A 66 14.35 7.56 5.89
C GLN A 66 14.18 7.72 4.39
N ILE A 67 14.44 8.92 3.87
CA ILE A 67 14.27 9.23 2.44
C ILE A 67 15.06 8.24 1.56
N ALA A 68 16.32 7.95 1.91
CA ALA A 68 17.17 7.05 1.15
C ALA A 68 16.60 5.62 1.08
N THR A 69 16.06 5.09 2.19
CA THR A 69 15.47 3.75 2.19
C THR A 69 14.16 3.72 1.41
N ALA A 70 13.34 4.76 1.51
CA ALA A 70 12.11 4.87 0.72
C ALA A 70 12.36 4.93 -0.79
N VAL A 71 13.40 5.64 -1.24
CA VAL A 71 13.78 5.70 -2.66
C VAL A 71 14.29 4.34 -3.15
N ALA A 72 15.11 3.65 -2.35
CA ALA A 72 15.58 2.30 -2.68
C ALA A 72 14.43 1.30 -2.82
N ASP A 73 13.49 1.30 -1.86
CA ASP A 73 12.29 0.45 -1.92
C ASP A 73 11.48 0.74 -3.18
N GLY A 74 11.32 2.03 -3.53
CA GLY A 74 10.59 2.45 -4.73
C GLY A 74 11.23 1.94 -6.03
N ALA A 75 12.57 1.96 -6.11
CA ALA A 75 13.29 1.41 -7.25
C ALA A 75 13.09 -0.11 -7.39
N ILE A 76 13.21 -0.85 -6.27
CA ILE A 76 13.02 -2.30 -6.25
C ILE A 76 11.57 -2.66 -6.61
N ALA A 77 10.60 -2.01 -5.97
CA ALA A 77 9.18 -2.22 -6.22
C ALA A 77 8.83 -1.91 -7.69
N GLY A 78 9.32 -0.80 -8.24
CA GLY A 78 9.04 -0.41 -9.62
C GLY A 78 9.60 -1.41 -10.65
N ILE A 79 10.82 -1.90 -10.43
CA ILE A 79 11.42 -2.91 -11.31
C ILE A 79 10.62 -4.22 -11.25
N ASN A 80 10.29 -4.70 -10.05
CA ASN A 80 9.58 -5.97 -9.89
C ASN A 80 8.10 -5.88 -10.31
N ALA A 81 7.46 -4.73 -10.17
CA ALA A 81 6.10 -4.50 -10.62
C ALA A 81 5.97 -4.39 -12.15
N SER A 82 7.09 -4.18 -12.86
CA SER A 82 7.12 -4.05 -14.32
C SER A 82 7.35 -5.37 -15.06
N ILE A 83 7.59 -6.47 -14.32
CA ILE A 83 7.84 -7.82 -14.84
C ILE A 83 6.54 -8.63 -14.72
#